data_AF-A0A0D0C0P1-F1
#
_entry.id   AF-A0A0D0C0P1-F1
#
_cell.length_a   1.000
_cell.length_b   1.000
_cell.length_c   1.000
_cell.angle_alpha   90.00
_cell.angle_beta   90.00
_cell.angle_gamma   90.00
#
_symmetry.space_group_name_H-M   'P 1'
#
loop_
_entity.id
_entity.type
_entity.pdbx_description
1 polymer ?
#
loop_
_entity_poly.entity_id
_entity_poly.type
_entity_poly.pdbx_seq_one_letter_code
_entity_poly.pdbx_strand_id
1 'polypeptide(L)'
;IGAFTENLNDLDLLFYAGVPVWYICMADSMPYVRIDSVAPLLREDHSRRFVRPDGFIVDCTNASPPHKIIYDGLPNRPDRYHKMAAFLDSLL
;
A
#
# COMPACT_ATOMS: atom_id res chain seq x y z
N ILE A 1 1.33 -23.66 -10.34
CA ILE A 1 0.33 -24.44 -9.57
C ILE A 1 0.24 -23.77 -8.21
N GLY A 2 -0.95 -23.37 -7.77
CA GLY A 2 -1.15 -22.76 -6.45
C GLY A 2 -2.37 -23.35 -5.77
N ALA A 3 -2.70 -22.85 -4.58
CA ALA A 3 -3.70 -23.44 -3.70
C ALA A 3 -4.95 -22.57 -3.58
N PHE A 4 -6.11 -23.22 -3.49
CA PHE A 4 -7.37 -22.56 -3.16
C PHE A 4 -7.77 -22.97 -1.74
N THR A 5 -8.12 -22.02 -0.90
CA THR A 5 -8.57 -22.31 0.47
C THR A 5 -9.62 -21.30 0.93
N GLU A 6 -10.63 -21.78 1.64
CA GLU A 6 -11.61 -20.97 2.36
C GLU A 6 -11.20 -20.73 3.83
N ASN A 7 -10.12 -21.39 4.29
CA ASN A 7 -9.59 -21.28 5.64
C ASN A 7 -8.47 -20.24 5.70
N LEU A 8 -8.67 -19.21 6.52
CA LEU A 8 -7.72 -18.10 6.69
C LEU A 8 -6.38 -18.55 7.30
N ASN A 9 -6.38 -19.57 8.16
CA ASN A 9 -5.13 -20.06 8.78
C ASN A 9 -4.26 -20.79 7.76
N ASP A 10 -4.88 -21.58 6.87
CA ASP A 10 -4.17 -22.26 5.79
C ASP A 10 -3.67 -21.26 4.75
N LEU A 11 -4.45 -20.19 4.51
CA LEU A 11 -4.07 -19.10 3.63
C LEU A 11 -2.80 -18.39 4.11
N ASP A 12 -2.75 -18.06 5.40
CA ASP A 12 -1.61 -17.38 6.02
C ASP A 12 -0.34 -18.25 5.94
N LEU A 13 -0.47 -19.53 6.31
CA LEU A 13 0.63 -20.50 6.23
C LEU A 13 1.18 -20.64 4.81
N LEU A 14 0.29 -20.81 3.82
CA LEU A 14 0.67 -21.01 2.43
C LEU A 14 1.26 -19.74 1.79
N PHE A 15 0.77 -18.57 2.17
CA PHE A 15 1.33 -17.29 1.77
C PHE A 15 2.77 -17.13 2.27
N TYR A 16 3.02 -17.41 3.56
CA TYR A 16 4.38 -17.38 4.12
C TYR A 16 5.29 -18.46 3.56
N ALA A 17 4.74 -19.58 3.08
CA ALA A 17 5.49 -20.61 2.37
C ALA A 17 5.83 -20.24 0.91
N GLY A 18 5.41 -19.06 0.42
CA GLY A 18 5.68 -18.59 -0.94
C GLY A 18 4.83 -19.28 -2.01
N VAL A 19 3.75 -19.95 -1.62
CA VAL A 19 2.81 -20.58 -2.55
C VAL A 19 1.75 -19.55 -2.94
N PRO A 20 1.46 -19.34 -4.24
CA PRO A 20 0.32 -18.51 -4.63
C PRO A 20 -1.00 -19.10 -4.10
N VAL A 21 -1.75 -18.32 -3.34
CA VAL A 21 -3.01 -18.73 -2.71
C VAL A 21 -4.16 -17.87 -3.20
N TRP A 22 -5.32 -18.48 -3.44
CA TRP A 22 -6.59 -17.78 -3.71
C TRP A 22 -7.58 -18.09 -2.59
N TYR A 23 -8.08 -17.04 -1.94
CA TYR A 23 -9.12 -17.14 -0.92
C TYR A 23 -10.48 -17.42 -1.56
N ILE A 24 -11.11 -18.54 -1.21
CA ILE A 24 -12.49 -18.83 -1.59
C ILE A 24 -13.40 -18.23 -0.51
N CYS A 25 -14.17 -17.22 -0.88
CA CYS A 25 -15.18 -16.60 -0.03
C CYS A 25 -16.57 -16.91 -0.58
N MET A 26 -17.51 -17.30 0.27
CA MET A 26 -18.90 -17.49 -0.14
C MET A 26 -19.51 -16.15 -0.56
N ALA A 27 -20.29 -16.14 -1.63
CA ALA A 27 -20.88 -14.91 -2.18
C ALA A 27 -21.71 -14.13 -1.13
N ASP A 28 -22.36 -14.84 -0.21
CA ASP A 28 -23.17 -14.25 0.87
C ASP A 28 -22.34 -13.51 1.93
N SER A 29 -21.04 -13.83 2.02
CA SER A 29 -20.08 -13.19 2.94
C SER A 29 -19.23 -12.09 2.28
N MET A 30 -19.36 -11.89 0.97
CA MET A 30 -18.71 -10.76 0.30
C MET A 30 -19.50 -9.48 0.59
N PRO A 31 -18.87 -8.39 1.07
CA PRO A 31 -19.47 -7.07 0.89
C PRO A 31 -19.69 -6.90 -0.61
N TYR A 32 -20.83 -6.34 -1.05
CA TYR A 32 -21.23 -6.13 -2.45
C TYR A 32 -20.21 -5.28 -3.26
N VAL A 33 -19.01 -5.79 -3.42
CA VAL A 33 -17.87 -5.14 -4.06
C VAL A 33 -17.68 -5.90 -5.36
N ARG A 34 -18.09 -5.23 -6.43
CA ARG A 34 -17.89 -5.65 -7.80
C ARG A 34 -16.41 -6.01 -8.04
N ILE A 35 -16.15 -7.25 -8.45
CA ILE A 35 -14.81 -7.82 -8.68
C ILE A 35 -14.03 -7.06 -9.77
N ASP A 36 -14.73 -6.35 -10.66
CA ASP A 36 -14.15 -5.56 -11.73
C ASP A 36 -13.80 -4.12 -11.32
N SER A 37 -14.05 -3.74 -10.06
CA SER A 37 -13.62 -2.47 -9.51
C SER A 37 -12.56 -2.71 -8.45
N VAL A 38 -11.36 -2.19 -8.66
CA VAL A 38 -10.40 -2.00 -7.58
C VAL A 38 -10.99 -0.95 -6.65
N ALA A 39 -11.79 -1.41 -5.69
CA ALA A 39 -12.19 -0.55 -4.59
C ALA A 39 -10.88 -0.11 -3.91
N PRO A 40 -10.66 1.21 -3.71
CA PRO A 40 -9.50 1.67 -2.96
C PRO A 40 -9.59 1.04 -1.57
N LEU A 41 -8.69 0.08 -1.31
CA LEU A 41 -8.58 -0.66 -0.03
C LEU A 41 -8.52 0.29 1.17
N LEU A 42 -8.01 1.50 0.93
CA LEU A 42 -7.87 2.59 1.88
C LEU A 42 -8.33 3.87 1.16
N ARG A 43 -9.35 4.55 1.70
CA ARG A 43 -9.70 5.92 1.31
C ARG A 43 -9.26 6.89 2.40
N GLU A 44 -8.72 8.01 1.97
CA GLU A 44 -8.41 9.14 2.83
C GLU A 44 -9.73 9.75 3.31
N ASP A 45 -9.82 10.03 4.60
CA ASP A 45 -10.97 10.72 5.18
C ASP A 45 -10.95 12.23 4.87
N HIS A 46 -12.00 12.94 5.27
CA HIS A 46 -12.08 14.40 5.12
C HIS A 46 -11.00 15.17 5.91
N SER A 47 -10.32 14.51 6.85
CA SER A 47 -9.24 15.06 7.67
C SER A 47 -7.86 14.75 7.11
N ARG A 48 -7.78 14.21 5.89
CA ARG A 48 -6.54 13.79 5.25
C ARG A 48 -5.82 12.65 5.97
N ARG A 49 -6.56 11.64 6.42
CA ARG A 49 -5.99 10.49 7.13
C ARG A 49 -6.44 9.19 6.50
N PHE A 50 -5.55 8.20 6.50
CA PHE A 50 -5.94 6.80 6.27
C PHE A 50 -6.05 6.10 7.62
N VAL A 51 -7.22 5.52 7.87
CA VAL A 51 -7.45 4.66 9.04
C VAL A 51 -7.44 3.22 8.55
N ARG A 52 -6.48 2.44 9.02
CA ARG A 52 -6.43 1.00 8.78
C ARG A 52 -7.47 0.28 9.64
N PRO A 53 -7.95 -0.91 9.26
CA PRO A 53 -8.90 -1.69 10.04
C PRO A 53 -8.44 -2.03 11.47
N ASP A 54 -7.12 -2.05 11.72
CA ASP A 54 -6.51 -2.26 13.04
C ASP A 54 -6.43 -0.99 13.90
N GLY A 55 -6.97 0.13 13.42
CA GLY A 55 -6.95 1.42 14.10
C GLY A 55 -5.66 2.22 13.90
N PHE A 56 -4.71 1.74 13.10
CA PHE A 56 -3.52 2.50 12.77
C PHE A 56 -3.87 3.68 11.85
N ILE A 57 -3.42 4.89 12.22
CA ILE A 57 -3.73 6.12 11.50
C ILE A 57 -2.48 6.62 10.78
N VAL A 58 -2.56 6.78 9.47
CA VAL A 58 -1.58 7.51 8.66
C VAL A 58 -2.11 8.92 8.47
N ASP A 59 -1.38 9.91 9.00
CA ASP A 59 -1.65 11.33 8.76
C ASP A 59 -1.04 11.76 7.42
N CYS A 60 -1.87 12.24 6.50
CA CYS A 60 -1.49 12.73 5.16
C CYS A 60 -1.65 14.25 5.02
N THR A 61 -1.88 14.97 6.12
CA THR A 61 -1.99 16.44 6.10
C THR A 61 -0.74 17.11 5.52
N ASN A 62 0.43 16.50 5.72
CA ASN A 62 1.71 16.99 5.19
C ASN A 62 1.90 16.78 3.68
N ALA A 63 1.04 16.02 3.01
CA ALA A 63 1.11 15.79 1.57
C ALA A 63 0.66 17.00 0.74
N SER A 64 0.17 18.06 1.39
CA SER A 64 -0.28 19.30 0.75
C SER A 64 0.34 20.53 1.42
N PRO A 65 1.09 21.36 0.67
CA PRO A 65 1.40 21.20 -0.76
C PRO A 65 2.23 19.93 -1.04
N PRO A 66 2.19 19.40 -2.27
CA PRO A 66 2.98 18.24 -2.65
C PRO A 66 4.43 18.40 -2.23
N HIS A 67 5.01 17.37 -1.61
CA HIS A 67 6.43 17.38 -1.30
C HIS A 67 7.24 17.67 -2.57
N LYS A 68 8.25 18.53 -2.45
CA LYS A 68 9.13 18.87 -3.56
C LYS A 68 9.76 17.59 -4.10
N ILE A 69 9.57 17.31 -5.39
CA ILE A 69 10.29 16.23 -6.06
C ILE A 69 11.74 16.66 -6.18
N ILE A 70 12.62 15.96 -5.47
CA ILE A 70 14.07 16.23 -5.45
C ILE A 70 14.82 15.48 -6.56
N TYR A 71 14.22 14.39 -7.08
CA TYR A 71 14.79 13.55 -8.13
C TYR A 71 13.68 12.76 -8.84
N ASP A 72 13.70 12.75 -10.18
CA ASP A 72 12.70 12.11 -11.05
C ASP A 72 13.30 11.07 -12.03
N GLY A 73 14.60 10.75 -11.88
CA GLY A 73 15.31 9.79 -12.74
C GLY A 73 15.27 8.34 -12.24
N LEU A 74 16.10 7.48 -12.85
CA LEU A 74 16.17 6.05 -12.51
C LEU A 74 16.71 5.82 -11.08
N PRO A 75 16.12 4.89 -10.30
CA PRO A 75 16.41 4.71 -8.88
C PRO A 75 17.87 4.32 -8.57
N ASN A 76 18.59 3.76 -9.54
CA ASN A 76 19.95 3.23 -9.41
C ASN A 76 21.04 4.17 -9.97
N ARG A 77 20.74 5.45 -10.22
CA ARG A 77 21.73 6.42 -10.68
C ARG A 77 22.40 7.13 -9.50
N PRO A 78 23.74 7.33 -9.52
CA PRO A 78 24.45 8.05 -8.46
C PRO A 78 23.97 9.49 -8.28
N ASP A 79 23.40 10.09 -9.33
CA ASP A 79 22.82 11.44 -9.30
C ASP A 79 21.67 11.57 -8.30
N ARG A 80 20.94 10.47 -8.02
CA ARG A 80 19.90 10.43 -7.00
C ARG A 80 20.45 10.83 -5.63
N TYR A 81 21.58 10.25 -5.23
CA TYR A 81 22.19 10.51 -3.93
C TYR A 81 22.74 11.93 -3.84
N HIS A 82 23.32 12.46 -4.93
CA HIS A 82 23.76 13.85 -4.99
C HIS A 82 22.60 14.84 -4.83
N LYS A 83 21.46 14.58 -5.49
CA LYS A 83 20.27 15.42 -5.35
C LYS A 83 19.65 15.33 -3.95
N MET A 84 19.68 14.16 -3.32
CA MET A 84 19.26 13.99 -1.93
C MET A 84 20.16 14.77 -0.96
N ALA A 85 21.48 14.68 -1.12
CA ALA A 85 22.43 15.42 -0.30
C ALA A 85 22.24 16.94 -0.45
N ALA A 86 22.17 17.44 -1.68
CA ALA A 86 21.95 18.86 -1.95
C ALA A 86 20.61 19.39 -1.38
N PHE A 87 19.58 18.54 -1.34
CA PHE A 87 18.31 18.89 -0.69
C PHE A 87 18.48 18.99 0.82
N LEU A 88 19.14 18.02 1.47
CA LEU A 88 19.40 18.07 2.91
C LEU A 88 20.24 19.30 3.30
N ASP A 89 21.27 19.62 2.53
CA ASP A 89 22.09 20.81 2.75
C ASP A 89 21.27 22.10 2.63
N SER A 90 20.23 22.12 1.78
CA SER A 90 19.35 23.29 1.64
C SER A 90 18.36 23.51 2.79
N LEU A 91 18.26 22.55 3.71
CA LEU A 91 17.40 22.62 4.90
C LEU A 91 18.13 23.11 6.15
N LEU A 92 19.46 23.25 6.09
CA LEU A 92 20.32 23.79 7.15
C LEU A 92 20.42 25.33 7.03
#